data_AF-A0A1Y3PST8-F1
#
_entry.id   AF-A0A1Y3PST8-F1
#
_cell.length_a   1.000
_cell.length_b   1.000
_cell.length_c   1.000
_cell.angle_alpha   90.00
_cell.angle_beta   90.00
_cell.angle_gamma   90.00
#
_symmetry.space_group_name_H-M   'P 1'
#
loop_
_entity.id
_entity.type
_entity.pdbx_description
1 polymer ?
#
loop_
_entity_poly.entity_id
_entity_poly.type
_entity_poly.pdbx_seq_one_letter_code
_entity_poly.pdbx_strand_id
1 'polypeptide(L)'
;MLTQKLIEHYFNYHWDDITGGAVEAAKRSLLDTLGVLIKGSRFASSLRLKEALCLEPGKTPAPLDFALFFGTASHAVELDDFHREGTVHPGVVVIPAVLAVVLDLDAQGVKINGRDILRAVILGYDLMIRIGMAAKGRLYDKGFHPTALCGPFGSALAASLLYGHRLEQALMAQGIAGGTAAGLMAYKANGAWTKRLNAGVAARTGVLAARLAGVGFTGPMTILEDRFGFFHAFSPQYERDVLENLHTLEIEKITFKPYASCRFTHGPIEALRHILDTHSINVNEVVQVEVTMHEMAYKATMQPEKRKYEPATAVDGQFSIPYCLAIMALYGDVGPDYFTDDYLFNSEVRTWAKKVKGAVSDVYNVLFPAQNACQVTVQTLTARYQHEVLNAKGDPENPLSNHDLEEKFKRLTRGILESEDQRQLIDTVKRIEEMDDFRNLLEIIEKLIYDKN
;
A
#
# COMPACT_ATOMS: atom_id res chain seq x y z
N MET A 1 6.59 2.00 30.36
CA MET A 1 7.29 1.61 29.11
C MET A 1 6.35 1.89 27.95
N LEU A 2 6.84 2.54 26.88
CA LEU A 2 6.04 2.96 25.73
C LEU A 2 5.51 1.73 24.97
N THR A 3 6.39 0.80 24.61
CA THR A 3 6.02 -0.46 23.93
C THR A 3 4.91 -1.18 24.69
N GLN A 4 5.10 -1.37 26.00
CA GLN A 4 4.11 -2.07 26.84
C GLN A 4 2.73 -1.39 26.81
N LYS A 5 2.66 -0.08 27.09
CA LYS A 5 1.40 0.67 27.12
C LYS A 5 0.65 0.60 25.79
N LEU A 6 1.40 0.71 24.69
CA LEU A 6 0.84 0.70 23.34
C LEU A 6 0.22 -0.66 23.00
N ILE A 7 0.91 -1.76 23.27
CA ILE A 7 0.40 -3.10 22.97
C ILE A 7 -0.73 -3.49 23.94
N GLU A 8 -0.63 -3.11 25.21
CA GLU A 8 -1.71 -3.30 26.19
C GLU A 8 -2.99 -2.58 25.75
N HIS A 9 -2.88 -1.35 25.23
CA HIS A 9 -4.02 -0.62 24.67
C HIS A 9 -4.71 -1.41 23.55
N TYR A 10 -3.97 -1.89 22.55
CA TYR A 10 -4.58 -2.66 21.44
C TYR A 10 -5.18 -3.99 21.89
N PHE A 11 -4.58 -4.66 22.88
CA PHE A 11 -5.12 -5.90 23.42
C PHE A 11 -6.46 -5.71 24.13
N ASN A 12 -6.63 -4.56 24.79
CA ASN A 12 -7.86 -4.17 25.46
C ASN A 12 -8.88 -3.50 24.52
N TYR A 13 -8.54 -3.29 23.25
CA TYR A 13 -9.46 -2.76 22.25
C TYR A 13 -10.31 -3.90 21.72
N HIS A 14 -11.54 -4.04 22.22
CA HIS A 14 -12.47 -5.12 21.88
C HIS A 14 -13.35 -4.74 20.69
N TRP A 15 -14.10 -5.71 20.16
CA TRP A 15 -14.99 -5.48 19.01
C TRP A 15 -15.99 -4.35 19.27
N ASP A 16 -16.54 -4.27 20.49
CA ASP A 16 -17.55 -3.27 20.85
C ASP A 16 -16.95 -1.85 20.98
N ASP A 17 -15.63 -1.72 21.05
CA ASP A 17 -14.92 -0.44 21.02
C ASP A 17 -14.67 0.06 19.58
N ILE A 18 -14.80 -0.81 18.58
CA ILE A 18 -14.54 -0.48 17.18
C ILE A 18 -15.73 0.27 16.58
N THR A 19 -15.47 1.46 16.05
CA THR A 19 -16.48 2.29 15.39
C THR A 19 -16.94 1.66 14.07
N GLY A 20 -18.18 1.95 13.66
CA GLY A 20 -18.66 1.57 12.33
C GLY A 20 -17.83 2.16 11.18
N GLY A 21 -17.23 3.34 11.39
CA GLY A 21 -16.29 3.96 10.45
C GLY A 21 -15.03 3.12 10.24
N ALA A 22 -14.41 2.63 11.33
CA ALA A 22 -13.24 1.76 11.25
C ALA A 22 -13.57 0.41 10.62
N VAL A 23 -14.74 -0.17 10.90
CA VAL A 23 -15.22 -1.40 10.24
C VAL A 23 -15.32 -1.19 8.73
N GLU A 24 -15.97 -0.11 8.29
CA GLU A 24 -16.15 0.18 6.87
C GLU A 24 -14.80 0.47 6.18
N ALA A 25 -13.91 1.21 6.82
CA ALA A 25 -12.56 1.46 6.31
C ALA A 25 -11.76 0.15 6.13
N ALA A 26 -11.85 -0.78 7.10
CA ALA A 26 -11.20 -2.08 7.01
C ALA A 26 -11.75 -2.94 5.86
N LYS A 27 -13.07 -2.94 5.64
CA LYS A 27 -13.69 -3.62 4.49
C LYS A 27 -13.22 -3.04 3.16
N ARG A 28 -13.17 -1.70 3.06
CA ARG A 28 -12.68 -0.99 1.87
C ARG A 28 -11.22 -1.35 1.59
N SER A 29 -10.37 -1.35 2.60
CA SER A 29 -8.97 -1.76 2.48
C SER A 29 -8.81 -3.25 2.13
N LEU A 30 -9.66 -4.12 2.67
CA LEU A 30 -9.66 -5.53 2.33
C LEU A 30 -10.00 -5.75 0.84
N LEU A 31 -11.08 -5.13 0.36
CA LEU A 31 -11.48 -5.25 -1.05
C LEU A 31 -10.40 -4.68 -2.00
N ASP A 32 -9.86 -3.51 -1.66
CA ASP A 32 -8.79 -2.87 -2.43
C ASP A 32 -7.56 -3.78 -2.53
N THR A 33 -7.11 -4.29 -1.38
CA THR A 33 -5.94 -5.17 -1.27
C THR A 33 -6.14 -6.48 -2.03
N LEU A 34 -7.32 -7.10 -1.95
CA LEU A 34 -7.65 -8.31 -2.71
C LEU A 34 -7.56 -8.04 -4.22
N GLY A 35 -8.10 -6.92 -4.70
CA GLY A 35 -8.03 -6.56 -6.12
C GLY A 35 -6.59 -6.43 -6.63
N VAL A 36 -5.73 -5.71 -5.91
CA VAL A 36 -4.32 -5.55 -6.30
C VAL A 36 -3.50 -6.82 -6.08
N LEU A 37 -3.83 -7.64 -5.08
CA LEU A 37 -3.24 -8.96 -4.87
C LEU A 37 -3.52 -9.88 -6.07
N ILE A 38 -4.78 -9.98 -6.49
CA ILE A 38 -5.20 -10.86 -7.59
C ILE A 38 -4.56 -10.43 -8.90
N LYS A 39 -4.58 -9.13 -9.23
CA LYS A 39 -3.90 -8.63 -10.44
C LYS A 39 -2.38 -8.79 -10.33
N GLY A 40 -1.82 -8.47 -9.17
CA GLY A 40 -0.38 -8.49 -8.92
C GLY A 40 0.24 -9.87 -8.86
N SER A 41 -0.52 -10.93 -8.57
CA SER A 41 -0.03 -12.32 -8.59
C SER A 41 0.45 -12.76 -9.98
N ARG A 42 -0.06 -12.12 -11.05
CA ARG A 42 0.30 -12.36 -12.45
C ARG A 42 1.51 -11.55 -12.93
N PHE A 43 2.04 -10.64 -12.11
CA PHE A 43 3.18 -9.81 -12.49
C PHE A 43 4.47 -10.63 -12.44
N ALA A 44 5.43 -10.30 -13.32
CA ALA A 44 6.71 -11.01 -13.44
C ALA A 44 7.45 -11.18 -12.10
N SER A 45 7.42 -10.18 -11.21
CA SER A 45 8.01 -10.28 -9.88
C SER A 45 7.39 -11.39 -9.03
N SER A 46 6.07 -11.51 -9.09
CA SER A 46 5.29 -12.48 -8.32
C SER A 46 5.50 -13.87 -8.90
N LEU A 47 5.54 -14.01 -10.22
CA LEU A 47 5.84 -15.29 -10.88
C LEU A 47 7.24 -15.80 -10.53
N ARG A 48 8.26 -14.92 -10.49
CA ARG A 48 9.62 -15.28 -10.06
C ARG A 48 9.70 -15.63 -8.59
N LEU A 49 8.94 -14.93 -7.73
CA LEU A 49 8.87 -15.29 -6.32
C LEU A 49 8.17 -16.65 -6.12
N LYS A 50 7.08 -16.92 -6.86
CA LYS A 50 6.36 -18.20 -6.86
C LYS A 50 7.30 -19.36 -7.24
N GLU A 51 8.11 -19.17 -8.27
CA GLU A 51 9.16 -20.11 -8.69
C GLU A 51 10.20 -20.32 -7.59
N ALA A 52 10.72 -19.25 -6.98
CA ALA A 52 11.73 -19.33 -5.93
C ALA A 52 11.24 -20.00 -4.64
N LEU A 53 9.94 -19.87 -4.33
CA LEU A 53 9.29 -20.49 -3.17
C LEU A 53 8.74 -21.89 -3.46
N CYS A 54 8.87 -22.39 -4.70
CA CYS A 54 8.33 -23.68 -5.12
C CYS A 54 6.83 -23.85 -4.78
N LEU A 55 6.03 -22.79 -4.97
CA LEU A 55 4.58 -22.84 -4.73
C LEU A 55 3.91 -23.61 -5.88
N GLU A 56 3.73 -24.91 -5.66
CA GLU A 56 3.22 -25.87 -6.64
C GLU A 56 1.80 -26.36 -6.30
N PRO A 57 0.93 -26.57 -7.31
CA PRO A 57 -0.40 -27.15 -7.10
C PRO A 57 -0.37 -28.42 -6.27
N GLY A 58 -1.26 -28.51 -5.28
CA GLY A 58 -1.42 -29.69 -4.42
C GLY A 58 -0.42 -29.79 -3.25
N LYS A 59 0.45 -28.79 -3.05
CA LYS A 59 1.26 -28.67 -1.83
C LYS A 59 0.81 -27.47 -1.03
N THR A 60 0.28 -27.67 0.17
CA THR A 60 -0.02 -26.57 1.11
C THR A 60 1.30 -25.88 1.50
N PRO A 61 1.55 -24.65 1.04
CA PRO A 61 2.73 -23.87 1.37
C PRO A 61 2.72 -23.52 2.86
N ALA A 62 3.92 -23.26 3.39
CA ALA A 62 4.02 -22.76 4.75
C ALA A 62 3.33 -21.38 4.84
N PRO A 63 2.60 -21.07 5.94
CA PRO A 63 1.95 -19.76 6.14
C PRO A 63 2.90 -18.57 5.95
N LEU A 64 4.19 -18.76 6.27
CA LEU A 64 5.22 -17.74 6.08
C LEU A 64 5.49 -17.42 4.60
N ASP A 65 5.41 -18.42 3.73
CA ASP A 65 5.57 -18.25 2.29
C ASP A 65 4.34 -17.57 1.68
N PHE A 66 3.14 -17.82 2.24
CA PHE A 66 1.94 -17.08 1.87
C PHE A 66 2.02 -15.60 2.22
N ALA A 67 2.39 -15.27 3.45
CA ALA A 67 2.55 -13.87 3.85
C ALA A 67 3.57 -13.14 2.93
N LEU A 68 4.67 -13.82 2.60
CA LEU A 68 5.70 -13.30 1.69
C LEU A 68 5.17 -13.09 0.27
N PHE A 69 4.49 -14.09 -0.29
CA PHE A 69 3.95 -14.03 -1.63
C PHE A 69 2.84 -12.98 -1.75
N PHE A 70 1.85 -12.98 -0.85
CA PHE A 70 0.73 -12.04 -0.90
C PHE A 70 1.17 -10.61 -0.66
N GLY A 71 2.08 -10.34 0.27
CA GLY A 71 2.58 -8.98 0.47
C GLY A 71 3.39 -8.49 -0.73
N THR A 72 4.16 -9.38 -1.37
CA THR A 72 4.90 -9.02 -2.59
C THR A 72 3.96 -8.77 -3.77
N ALA A 73 2.97 -9.63 -3.97
CA ALA A 73 2.04 -9.56 -5.09
C ALA A 73 1.09 -8.36 -4.98
N SER A 74 0.52 -8.10 -3.81
CA SER A 74 -0.35 -6.94 -3.57
C SER A 74 0.36 -5.60 -3.80
N HIS A 75 1.68 -5.54 -3.57
CA HIS A 75 2.48 -4.34 -3.84
C HIS A 75 3.05 -4.27 -5.28
N ALA A 76 2.72 -5.22 -6.15
CA ALA A 76 3.29 -5.31 -7.49
C ALA A 76 2.70 -4.31 -8.50
N VAL A 77 1.43 -3.97 -8.32
CA VAL A 77 0.64 -3.17 -9.27
C VAL A 77 0.84 -1.66 -9.06
N GLU A 78 1.34 -1.22 -7.90
CA GLU A 78 1.40 0.19 -7.47
C GLU A 78 0.01 0.87 -7.38
N LEU A 79 -1.03 0.08 -7.11
CA LEU A 79 -2.42 0.54 -6.93
C LEU A 79 -2.93 0.36 -5.50
N ASP A 80 -2.10 -0.17 -4.63
CA ASP A 80 -2.40 -0.41 -3.23
C ASP A 80 -2.60 0.88 -2.43
N ASP A 81 -3.26 0.72 -1.29
CA ASP A 81 -3.57 1.78 -0.35
C ASP A 81 -2.34 2.50 0.21
N PHE A 82 -2.54 3.67 0.81
CA PHE A 82 -1.46 4.50 1.32
C PHE A 82 -1.94 5.34 2.50
N HIS A 83 -1.12 5.46 3.54
CA HIS A 83 -1.35 6.42 4.62
C HIS A 83 -0.34 7.58 4.52
N ARG A 84 -0.85 8.80 4.29
CA ARG A 84 -0.04 9.98 3.94
C ARG A 84 0.96 10.36 5.02
N GLU A 85 0.49 10.60 6.25
CA GLU A 85 1.36 11.05 7.36
C GLU A 85 2.35 9.96 7.79
N GLY A 86 1.92 8.70 7.76
CA GLY A 86 2.76 7.56 8.08
C GLY A 86 3.78 7.23 6.98
N THR A 87 3.53 7.67 5.75
CA THR A 87 4.27 7.29 4.54
C THR A 87 4.40 5.76 4.39
N VAL A 88 3.33 5.04 4.71
CA VAL A 88 3.28 3.57 4.70
C VAL A 88 2.14 3.05 3.83
N HIS A 89 2.31 1.81 3.37
CA HIS A 89 1.31 1.03 2.63
C HIS A 89 0.84 -0.14 3.52
N PRO A 90 -0.16 0.06 4.40
CA PRO A 90 -0.54 -0.94 5.39
C PRO A 90 -1.25 -2.16 4.79
N GLY A 91 -2.03 -1.98 3.72
CA GLY A 91 -2.78 -3.08 3.12
C GLY A 91 -1.93 -4.20 2.56
N VAL A 92 -0.79 -3.87 1.96
CA VAL A 92 0.14 -4.86 1.42
C VAL A 92 0.98 -5.58 2.47
N VAL A 93 0.80 -5.26 3.76
CA VAL A 93 1.52 -5.93 4.86
C VAL A 93 0.56 -6.63 5.80
N VAL A 94 -0.39 -5.89 6.37
CA VAL A 94 -1.25 -6.40 7.44
C VAL A 94 -2.27 -7.39 6.90
N ILE A 95 -2.93 -7.10 5.78
CA ILE A 95 -3.93 -8.03 5.19
C ILE A 95 -3.26 -9.32 4.72
N PRO A 96 -2.13 -9.31 3.98
CA PRO A 96 -1.37 -10.52 3.67
C PRO A 96 -0.99 -11.37 4.89
N ALA A 97 -0.57 -10.73 5.99
CA ALA A 97 -0.28 -11.44 7.24
C ALA A 97 -1.53 -12.07 7.84
N VAL A 98 -2.64 -11.32 7.87
CA VAL A 98 -3.95 -11.83 8.34
C VAL A 98 -4.42 -13.01 7.50
N LEU A 99 -4.41 -12.91 6.16
CA LEU A 99 -4.80 -14.00 5.26
C LEU A 99 -3.93 -15.25 5.47
N ALA A 100 -2.63 -15.09 5.66
CA ALA A 100 -1.73 -16.19 5.94
C ALA A 100 -2.02 -16.88 7.29
N VAL A 101 -2.34 -16.12 8.34
CA VAL A 101 -2.71 -16.66 9.65
C VAL A 101 -4.08 -17.32 9.60
N VAL A 102 -5.04 -16.75 8.86
CA VAL A 102 -6.35 -17.36 8.64
C VAL A 102 -6.23 -18.73 7.97
N LEU A 103 -5.40 -18.85 6.93
CA LEU A 103 -5.10 -20.13 6.29
C LEU A 103 -4.43 -21.12 7.25
N ASP A 104 -3.49 -20.66 8.08
CA ASP A 104 -2.81 -21.52 9.06
C ASP A 104 -3.77 -22.07 10.13
N LEU A 105 -4.66 -21.21 10.63
CA LEU A 105 -5.66 -21.56 11.64
C LEU A 105 -6.73 -22.49 11.06
N ASP A 106 -7.20 -22.23 9.83
CA ASP A 106 -8.15 -23.11 9.13
C ASP A 106 -7.55 -24.51 8.89
N ALA A 107 -6.28 -24.59 8.48
CA ALA A 107 -5.56 -25.86 8.32
C ALA A 107 -5.41 -26.64 9.65
N GLN A 108 -5.47 -25.95 10.79
CA GLN A 108 -5.47 -26.53 12.13
C GLN A 108 -6.88 -26.85 12.65
N GLY A 109 -7.92 -26.58 11.87
CA GLY A 109 -9.32 -26.77 12.26
C GLY A 109 -9.83 -25.75 13.27
N VAL A 110 -9.14 -24.61 13.41
CA VAL A 110 -9.55 -23.52 14.31
C VAL A 110 -10.58 -22.67 13.58
N LYS A 111 -11.77 -22.54 14.18
CA LYS A 111 -12.82 -21.65 13.66
C LYS A 111 -12.41 -20.19 13.82
N ILE A 112 -12.57 -19.41 12.76
CA ILE A 112 -12.23 -17.98 12.74
C ILE A 112 -13.52 -17.20 12.48
N ASN A 113 -13.70 -16.10 13.21
CA ASN A 113 -14.81 -15.16 13.02
C ASN A 113 -14.33 -13.94 12.23
N GLY A 114 -15.14 -13.42 11.32
CA GLY A 114 -14.77 -12.23 10.53
C GLY A 114 -14.62 -10.96 11.34
N ARG A 115 -15.24 -10.85 12.52
CA ARG A 115 -14.97 -9.79 13.49
C ARG A 115 -13.52 -9.81 13.99
N ASP A 116 -12.97 -11.00 14.22
CA ASP A 116 -11.57 -11.15 14.63
C ASP A 116 -10.61 -10.79 13.48
N ILE A 117 -10.97 -11.14 12.23
CA ILE A 117 -10.24 -10.73 11.02
C ILE A 117 -10.21 -9.20 10.91
N LEU A 118 -11.38 -8.55 10.99
CA LEU A 118 -11.47 -7.09 10.89
C LEU A 118 -10.75 -6.40 12.04
N ARG A 119 -10.90 -6.89 13.28
CA ARG A 119 -10.18 -6.37 14.44
C ARG A 119 -8.66 -6.46 14.25
N ALA A 120 -8.16 -7.60 13.76
CA ALA A 120 -6.73 -7.77 13.49
C ALA A 120 -6.22 -6.80 12.40
N VAL A 121 -7.00 -6.60 11.33
CA VAL A 121 -6.69 -5.61 10.28
C VAL A 121 -6.66 -4.20 10.86
N ILE A 122 -7.71 -3.78 11.57
CA ILE A 122 -7.86 -2.43 12.11
C ILE A 122 -6.71 -2.06 13.04
N LEU A 123 -6.44 -2.92 14.04
CA LEU A 123 -5.43 -2.62 15.06
C LEU A 123 -4.01 -2.80 14.51
N GLY A 124 -3.80 -3.75 13.58
CA GLY A 124 -2.53 -3.91 12.88
C GLY A 124 -2.19 -2.71 12.00
N TYR A 125 -3.19 -2.15 11.30
CA TYR A 125 -3.05 -0.89 10.55
C TYR A 125 -2.67 0.25 11.47
N ASP A 126 -3.45 0.47 12.53
CA ASP A 126 -3.26 1.60 13.43
C ASP A 126 -1.84 1.61 14.04
N LEU A 127 -1.36 0.45 14.52
CA LEU A 127 -0.01 0.34 15.06
C LEU A 127 1.07 0.65 14.01
N MET A 128 0.98 0.02 12.83
CA MET A 128 1.94 0.24 11.74
C MET A 128 1.99 1.70 11.32
N ILE A 129 0.82 2.33 11.18
CA ILE A 129 0.67 3.73 10.77
C ILE A 129 1.26 4.65 11.84
N ARG A 130 0.91 4.47 13.11
CA ARG A 130 1.39 5.33 14.19
C ARG A 130 2.90 5.26 14.38
N ILE A 131 3.53 4.10 14.18
CA ILE A 131 5.00 4.00 14.17
C ILE A 131 5.59 4.83 13.03
N GLY A 132 5.00 4.77 11.83
CA GLY A 132 5.41 5.60 10.69
C GLY A 132 5.24 7.09 10.97
N MET A 133 4.10 7.50 11.52
CA MET A 133 3.80 8.89 11.87
C MET A 133 4.76 9.42 12.94
N ALA A 134 5.06 8.61 13.97
CA ALA A 134 6.04 8.97 14.99
C ALA A 134 7.43 9.24 14.38
N ALA A 135 7.82 8.49 13.36
CA ALA A 135 9.09 8.74 12.68
C ALA A 135 9.07 10.02 11.80
N LYS A 136 7.90 10.51 11.38
CA LYS A 136 7.68 11.79 10.68
C LYS A 136 8.58 11.96 9.45
N GLY A 137 8.55 10.98 8.55
CA GLY A 137 9.32 11.00 7.29
C GLY A 137 10.83 10.70 7.43
N ARG A 138 11.41 10.76 8.63
CA ARG A 138 12.87 10.61 8.86
C ARG A 138 13.42 9.24 8.44
N LEU A 139 12.61 8.18 8.43
CA LEU A 139 13.00 6.88 7.88
C LEU A 139 13.32 6.97 6.39
N TYR A 140 12.46 7.68 5.65
CA TYR A 140 12.60 7.88 4.22
C TYR A 140 13.87 8.68 3.91
N ASP A 141 14.15 9.74 4.68
CA ASP A 141 15.34 10.58 4.51
C ASP A 141 16.65 9.79 4.68
N LYS A 142 16.65 8.80 5.57
CA LYS A 142 17.78 7.88 5.77
C LYS A 142 17.88 6.76 4.72
N GLY A 143 16.98 6.72 3.75
CA GLY A 143 16.97 5.71 2.69
C GLY A 143 16.27 4.41 3.05
N PHE A 144 15.55 4.35 4.17
CA PHE A 144 14.74 3.20 4.55
C PHE A 144 13.34 3.27 3.95
N HIS A 145 12.77 2.11 3.63
CA HIS A 145 11.40 2.00 3.17
C HIS A 145 10.44 1.90 4.37
N PRO A 146 9.61 2.93 4.68
CA PRO A 146 8.82 2.93 5.91
C PRO A 146 7.85 1.73 6.01
N THR A 147 7.23 1.31 4.91
CA THR A 147 6.38 0.10 4.86
C THR A 147 7.12 -1.14 5.36
N ALA A 148 8.41 -1.28 5.02
CA ALA A 148 9.21 -2.44 5.38
C ALA A 148 9.67 -2.41 6.86
N LEU A 149 9.88 -1.22 7.40
CA LEU A 149 10.36 -1.02 8.77
C LEU A 149 9.21 -1.01 9.79
N CYS A 150 8.09 -0.37 9.46
CA CYS A 150 6.93 -0.25 10.36
C CYS A 150 5.99 -1.46 10.22
N GLY A 151 5.96 -2.07 9.03
CA GLY A 151 5.12 -3.21 8.70
C GLY A 151 5.22 -4.41 9.65
N PRO A 152 6.42 -4.86 10.05
CA PRO A 152 6.59 -5.99 10.96
C PRO A 152 5.82 -5.86 12.28
N PHE A 153 5.70 -4.64 12.82
CA PHE A 153 4.97 -4.40 14.07
C PHE A 153 3.47 -4.61 13.90
N GLY A 154 2.89 -4.03 12.84
CA GLY A 154 1.47 -4.19 12.51
C GLY A 154 1.10 -5.63 12.17
N SER A 155 1.90 -6.32 11.35
CA SER A 155 1.68 -7.73 11.02
C SER A 155 1.85 -8.64 12.23
N ALA A 156 2.81 -8.37 13.13
CA ALA A 156 2.99 -9.13 14.36
C ALA A 156 1.84 -8.93 15.36
N LEU A 157 1.28 -7.72 15.45
CA LEU A 157 0.11 -7.44 16.28
C LEU A 157 -1.10 -8.19 15.73
N ALA A 158 -1.41 -8.01 14.44
CA ALA A 158 -2.54 -8.68 13.79
C ALA A 158 -2.46 -10.20 13.93
N ALA A 159 -1.29 -10.80 13.68
CA ALA A 159 -1.06 -12.22 13.85
C ALA A 159 -1.22 -12.67 15.31
N SER A 160 -0.70 -11.91 16.28
CA SER A 160 -0.82 -12.24 17.70
C SER A 160 -2.28 -12.22 18.20
N LEU A 161 -3.09 -11.30 17.68
CA LEU A 161 -4.52 -11.23 17.99
C LEU A 161 -5.26 -12.47 17.46
N LEU A 162 -4.98 -12.88 16.22
CA LEU A 162 -5.62 -14.05 15.60
C LEU A 162 -5.17 -15.38 16.21
N TYR A 163 -3.89 -15.52 16.55
CA TYR A 163 -3.40 -16.71 17.27
C TYR A 163 -3.88 -16.77 18.74
N GLY A 164 -4.62 -15.77 19.24
CA GLY A 164 -5.14 -15.77 20.60
C GLY A 164 -4.06 -15.66 21.67
N HIS A 165 -2.95 -14.98 21.38
CA HIS A 165 -1.85 -14.81 22.33
C HIS A 165 -2.26 -14.08 23.60
N ARG A 166 -1.52 -14.32 24.68
CA ARG A 166 -1.55 -13.44 25.87
C ARG A 166 -0.73 -12.17 25.60
N LEU A 167 -1.01 -11.09 26.34
CA LEU A 167 -0.28 -9.82 26.23
C LEU A 167 1.25 -9.99 26.27
N GLU A 168 1.75 -10.85 27.15
CA GLU A 168 3.19 -11.15 27.26
C GLU A 168 3.77 -11.72 25.96
N GLN A 169 3.09 -12.68 25.33
CA GLN A 169 3.53 -13.25 24.04
C GLN A 169 3.46 -12.22 22.93
N ALA A 170 2.45 -11.36 22.92
CA ALA A 170 2.36 -10.28 21.95
C ALA A 170 3.51 -9.27 22.07
N LEU A 171 3.90 -8.92 23.30
CA LEU A 171 5.06 -8.07 23.55
C LEU A 171 6.37 -8.71 23.08
N MET A 172 6.55 -10.02 23.32
CA MET A 172 7.69 -10.76 22.78
C MET A 172 7.68 -10.76 21.25
N ALA A 173 6.52 -10.95 20.62
CA ALA A 173 6.36 -10.89 19.17
C ALA A 173 6.76 -9.52 18.60
N GLN A 174 6.37 -8.42 19.26
CA GLN A 174 6.82 -7.08 18.85
C GLN A 174 8.34 -6.94 18.95
N GLY A 175 8.95 -7.47 20.02
CA GLY A 175 10.40 -7.49 20.17
C GLY A 175 11.12 -8.23 19.05
N ILE A 176 10.64 -9.41 18.68
CA ILE A 176 11.19 -10.23 17.60
C ILE A 176 11.00 -9.54 16.24
N ALA A 177 9.81 -9.00 15.98
CA ALA A 177 9.50 -8.31 14.73
C ALA A 177 10.35 -7.04 14.55
N GLY A 178 10.42 -6.20 15.58
CA GLY A 178 11.21 -4.97 15.53
C GLY A 178 12.72 -5.22 15.44
N GLY A 179 13.21 -6.28 16.08
CA GLY A 179 14.63 -6.68 15.98
C GLY A 179 15.05 -7.18 14.59
N THR A 180 14.09 -7.50 13.73
CA THR A 180 14.32 -8.00 12.36
C THR A 180 13.71 -7.11 11.28
N ALA A 181 13.22 -5.91 11.66
CA ALA A 181 12.68 -4.94 10.73
C ALA A 181 13.78 -4.39 9.80
N ALA A 182 13.56 -4.50 8.48
CA ALA A 182 14.55 -4.12 7.48
C ALA A 182 13.89 -3.72 6.16
N GLY A 183 14.60 -2.92 5.35
CA GLY A 183 14.20 -2.59 3.99
C GLY A 183 14.79 -1.28 3.49
N LEU A 184 15.60 -1.36 2.44
CA LEU A 184 16.26 -0.20 1.83
C LEU A 184 15.52 0.25 0.56
N MET A 185 15.59 1.55 0.27
CA MET A 185 15.04 2.15 -0.95
C MET A 185 16.00 2.13 -2.15
N ALA A 186 17.11 1.37 -2.06
CA ALA A 186 18.06 1.23 -3.16
C ALA A 186 17.44 0.66 -4.44
N TYR A 187 16.25 0.05 -4.37
CA TYR A 187 15.45 -0.34 -5.54
C TYR A 187 15.20 0.82 -6.52
N LYS A 188 15.23 2.08 -6.05
CA LYS A 188 15.09 3.26 -6.90
C LYS A 188 16.24 3.40 -7.90
N ALA A 189 17.42 2.83 -7.62
CA ALA A 189 18.60 2.95 -8.48
C ALA A 189 18.39 2.34 -9.89
N ASN A 190 17.57 1.30 -10.01
CA ASN A 190 17.33 0.59 -11.27
C ASN A 190 15.91 0.01 -11.43
N GLY A 191 14.97 0.40 -10.58
CA GLY A 191 13.57 -0.08 -10.66
C GLY A 191 13.40 -1.52 -10.18
N ALA A 192 14.23 -1.97 -9.23
CA ALA A 192 14.21 -3.35 -8.76
C ALA A 192 12.89 -3.73 -8.07
N TRP A 193 12.49 -4.99 -8.22
CA TRP A 193 11.29 -5.54 -7.57
C TRP A 193 11.41 -5.66 -6.05
N THR A 194 12.57 -5.36 -5.46
CA THR A 194 12.75 -5.37 -4.00
C THR A 194 11.85 -4.36 -3.28
N LYS A 195 11.33 -3.32 -3.97
CA LYS A 195 10.23 -2.48 -3.47
C LYS A 195 9.02 -3.31 -3.05
N ARG A 196 8.64 -4.27 -3.92
CA ARG A 196 7.50 -5.19 -3.74
C ARG A 196 7.81 -6.22 -2.66
N LEU A 197 9.00 -6.81 -2.74
CA LEU A 197 9.48 -7.81 -1.78
C LEU A 197 9.51 -7.29 -0.34
N ASN A 198 9.87 -6.01 -0.14
CA ASN A 198 9.89 -5.39 1.17
C ASN A 198 8.55 -5.53 1.92
N ALA A 199 7.41 -5.41 1.24
CA ALA A 199 6.09 -5.59 1.85
C ALA A 199 5.83 -7.05 2.25
N GLY A 200 6.15 -8.00 1.36
CA GLY A 200 6.07 -9.43 1.66
C GLY A 200 6.97 -9.87 2.81
N VAL A 201 8.21 -9.38 2.86
CA VAL A 201 9.13 -9.66 3.97
C VAL A 201 8.56 -9.12 5.27
N ALA A 202 8.02 -7.89 5.29
CA ALA A 202 7.39 -7.33 6.48
C ALA A 202 6.17 -8.13 6.96
N ALA A 203 5.33 -8.61 6.05
CA ALA A 203 4.20 -9.47 6.37
C ALA A 203 4.70 -10.80 6.99
N ARG A 204 5.63 -11.48 6.32
CA ARG A 204 6.25 -12.73 6.80
C ARG A 204 6.92 -12.57 8.16
N THR A 205 7.65 -11.48 8.37
CA THR A 205 8.36 -11.22 9.63
C THR A 205 7.40 -11.16 10.80
N GLY A 206 6.25 -10.48 10.67
CA GLY A 206 5.28 -10.41 11.76
C GLY A 206 4.61 -11.74 12.07
N VAL A 207 4.24 -12.51 11.04
CA VAL A 207 3.68 -13.87 11.23
C VAL A 207 4.70 -14.78 11.91
N LEU A 208 5.96 -14.75 11.47
CA LEU A 208 7.04 -15.51 12.10
C LEU A 208 7.24 -15.10 13.56
N ALA A 209 7.28 -13.79 13.84
CA ALA A 209 7.48 -13.27 15.18
C ALA A 209 6.36 -13.70 16.15
N ALA A 210 5.11 -13.65 15.70
CA ALA A 210 3.98 -14.16 16.45
C ALA A 210 4.13 -15.66 16.72
N ARG A 211 4.38 -16.49 15.70
CA ARG A 211 4.56 -17.94 15.88
C ARG A 211 5.67 -18.28 16.87
N LEU A 212 6.82 -17.60 16.77
CA LEU A 212 7.95 -17.78 17.67
C LEU A 212 7.57 -17.44 19.12
N ALA A 213 6.92 -16.29 19.33
CA ALA A 213 6.47 -15.90 20.67
C ALA A 213 5.41 -16.86 21.24
N GLY A 214 4.52 -17.38 20.40
CA GLY A 214 3.50 -18.37 20.78
C GLY A 214 4.09 -19.64 21.40
N VAL A 215 5.28 -20.05 20.96
CA VAL A 215 6.01 -21.22 21.48
C VAL A 215 7.09 -20.86 22.53
N GLY A 216 7.11 -19.62 23.02
CA GLY A 216 7.99 -19.18 24.11
C GLY A 216 9.36 -18.65 23.68
N PHE A 217 9.57 -18.37 22.39
CA PHE A 217 10.74 -17.60 21.96
C PHE A 217 10.64 -16.17 22.52
N THR A 218 11.75 -15.63 23.01
CA THR A 218 11.77 -14.33 23.71
C THR A 218 12.23 -13.19 22.81
N GLY A 219 11.70 -11.99 23.05
CA GLY A 219 12.06 -10.74 22.39
C GLY A 219 12.17 -9.58 23.39
N PRO A 220 12.81 -8.46 23.01
CA PRO A 220 12.90 -7.28 23.86
C PRO A 220 11.53 -6.62 24.08
N MET A 221 11.16 -6.40 25.34
CA MET A 221 9.85 -5.87 25.74
C MET A 221 9.71 -4.34 25.58
N THR A 222 10.82 -3.66 25.25
CA THR A 222 10.94 -2.19 25.10
C THR A 222 11.41 -1.81 23.69
N ILE A 223 11.15 -2.66 22.68
CA ILE A 223 11.73 -2.57 21.34
C ILE A 223 11.56 -1.21 20.66
N LEU A 224 10.53 -0.42 20.97
CA LEU A 224 10.37 0.91 20.38
C LEU A 224 11.33 1.93 21.01
N GLU A 225 11.37 1.98 22.34
CA GLU A 225 12.05 3.04 23.09
C GLU A 225 13.44 2.71 23.66
N ASP A 226 13.86 1.43 23.62
CA ASP A 226 15.14 1.00 24.20
C ASP A 226 16.35 1.74 23.58
N ARG A 227 17.49 1.77 24.29
CA ARG A 227 18.75 2.34 23.77
C ARG A 227 19.26 1.62 22.51
N PHE A 228 18.86 0.37 22.29
CA PHE A 228 19.09 -0.39 21.06
C PHE A 228 17.79 -0.65 20.29
N GLY A 229 16.72 0.08 20.64
CA GLY A 229 15.40 -0.03 20.06
C GLY A 229 15.24 0.69 18.72
N PHE A 230 14.08 0.47 18.11
CA PHE A 230 13.72 0.92 16.77
C PHE A 230 13.91 2.42 16.58
N PHE A 231 13.32 3.25 17.48
CA PHE A 231 13.44 4.69 17.31
C PHE A 231 14.87 5.16 17.53
N HIS A 232 15.59 4.65 18.53
CA HIS A 232 16.99 5.02 18.72
C HIS A 232 17.85 4.71 17.48
N ALA A 233 17.66 3.54 16.87
CA ALA A 233 18.42 3.11 15.70
C ALA A 233 18.04 3.86 14.42
N PHE A 234 16.75 3.93 14.11
CA PHE A 234 16.28 4.39 12.80
C PHE A 234 15.81 5.85 12.81
N SER A 235 15.21 6.34 13.89
CA SER A 235 14.64 7.70 13.97
C SER A 235 14.78 8.28 15.39
N PRO A 236 16.00 8.67 15.82
CA PRO A 236 16.27 9.02 17.21
C PRO A 236 15.49 10.26 17.69
N GLN A 237 15.09 11.12 16.75
CA GLN A 237 14.05 12.12 16.96
C GLN A 237 12.75 11.53 16.43
N TYR A 238 11.76 11.31 17.30
CA TYR A 238 10.45 10.79 16.94
C TYR A 238 9.36 11.47 17.78
N GLU A 239 8.16 11.57 17.23
CA GLU A 239 7.00 12.19 17.86
C GLU A 239 6.32 11.15 18.77
N ARG A 240 6.74 11.11 20.04
CA ARG A 240 6.22 10.16 21.03
C ARG A 240 4.71 10.29 21.25
N ASP A 241 4.18 11.51 21.21
CA ASP A 241 2.76 11.80 21.49
C ASP A 241 1.82 11.02 20.57
N VAL A 242 2.22 10.76 19.32
CA VAL A 242 1.42 9.98 18.35
C VAL A 242 1.24 8.52 18.79
N LEU A 243 2.13 8.00 19.62
CA LEU A 243 2.07 6.64 20.17
C LEU A 243 1.39 6.59 21.54
N GLU A 244 1.08 7.74 22.14
CA GLU A 244 0.43 7.85 23.45
C GLU A 244 -1.02 8.33 23.33
N ASN A 245 -1.34 9.14 22.30
CA ASN A 245 -2.69 9.65 22.02
C ASN A 245 -3.48 8.71 21.08
N LEU A 246 -4.05 7.65 21.67
CA LEU A 246 -4.69 6.54 20.96
C LEU A 246 -6.24 6.66 20.86
N HIS A 247 -6.76 7.90 20.82
CA HIS A 247 -8.22 8.15 20.85
C HIS A 247 -8.94 7.91 19.52
N THR A 248 -8.19 7.81 18.42
CA THR A 248 -8.72 7.65 17.05
C THR A 248 -8.01 6.50 16.35
N LEU A 249 -8.65 5.89 15.36
CA LEU A 249 -8.01 4.86 14.53
C LEU A 249 -7.61 5.46 13.18
N GLU A 250 -6.35 5.31 12.81
CA GLU A 250 -5.78 5.90 11.60
C GLU A 250 -6.19 5.14 10.32
N ILE A 251 -6.81 3.96 10.44
CA ILE A 251 -7.38 3.22 9.29
C ILE A 251 -8.46 4.03 8.54
N GLU A 252 -9.13 4.98 9.21
CA GLU A 252 -10.13 5.83 8.57
C GLU A 252 -9.49 6.89 7.64
N LYS A 253 -8.17 7.10 7.70
CA LYS A 253 -7.43 8.10 6.92
C LYS A 253 -6.60 7.48 5.79
N ILE A 254 -7.08 6.37 5.22
CA ILE A 254 -6.41 5.67 4.13
C ILE A 254 -6.74 6.31 2.78
N THR A 255 -5.71 6.54 1.97
CA THR A 255 -5.80 6.91 0.57
C THR A 255 -5.91 5.67 -0.31
N PHE A 256 -6.91 5.62 -1.20
CA PHE A 256 -7.05 4.56 -2.21
C PHE A 256 -6.69 5.07 -3.61
N LYS A 257 -5.67 4.48 -4.24
CA LYS A 257 -5.15 4.96 -5.53
C LYS A 257 -6.10 4.61 -6.70
N PRO A 258 -6.56 5.59 -7.50
CA PRO A 258 -7.26 5.31 -8.76
C PRO A 258 -6.33 4.96 -9.93
N TYR A 259 -5.08 5.44 -9.89
CA TYR A 259 -4.06 5.28 -10.94
C TYR A 259 -2.87 4.44 -10.47
N ALA A 260 -2.34 3.60 -11.35
CA ALA A 260 -1.33 2.58 -11.04
C ALA A 260 0.10 3.14 -10.96
N SER A 261 0.25 4.22 -10.22
CA SER A 261 1.47 5.03 -10.13
C SER A 261 1.65 5.61 -8.73
N CYS A 262 2.85 6.13 -8.46
CA CYS A 262 3.21 6.83 -7.24
C CYS A 262 2.19 7.92 -6.91
N ARG A 263 1.82 8.05 -5.63
CA ARG A 263 0.75 8.97 -5.19
C ARG A 263 1.00 10.43 -5.61
N PHE A 264 2.26 10.87 -5.67
CA PHE A 264 2.64 12.21 -6.13
C PHE A 264 2.23 12.52 -7.58
N THR A 265 1.94 11.51 -8.40
CA THR A 265 1.49 11.71 -9.79
C THR A 265 -0.01 11.97 -9.93
N HIS A 266 -0.81 11.69 -8.88
CA HIS A 266 -2.28 11.62 -9.01
C HIS A 266 -2.91 13.00 -9.16
N GLY A 267 -2.50 13.98 -8.36
CA GLY A 267 -2.96 15.37 -8.50
C GLY A 267 -2.67 15.94 -9.89
N PRO A 268 -1.43 15.80 -10.42
CA PRO A 268 -1.12 16.20 -11.78
C PRO A 268 -1.97 15.50 -12.86
N ILE A 269 -2.22 14.19 -12.72
CA ILE A 269 -3.07 13.43 -13.65
C ILE A 269 -4.50 13.98 -13.66
N GLU A 270 -5.07 14.20 -12.47
CA GLU A 270 -6.42 14.74 -12.30
C GLU A 270 -6.54 16.16 -12.85
N ALA A 271 -5.57 17.03 -12.56
CA ALA A 271 -5.57 18.40 -13.04
C ALA A 271 -5.46 18.48 -14.58
N LEU A 272 -4.58 17.66 -15.19
CA LEU A 272 -4.48 17.58 -16.64
C LEU A 272 -5.80 17.11 -17.25
N ARG A 273 -6.37 16.01 -16.74
CA ARG A 273 -7.63 15.47 -17.23
C ARG A 273 -8.75 16.50 -17.13
N HIS A 274 -8.88 17.17 -15.99
CA HIS A 274 -9.86 18.23 -15.79
C HIS A 274 -9.73 19.34 -16.84
N ILE A 275 -8.51 19.82 -17.11
CA ILE A 275 -8.27 20.86 -18.11
C ILE A 275 -8.64 20.39 -19.51
N LEU A 276 -8.23 19.18 -19.90
CA LEU A 276 -8.52 18.62 -21.23
C LEU A 276 -10.03 18.45 -21.43
N ASP A 277 -10.72 17.86 -20.45
CA ASP A 277 -12.16 17.58 -20.52
C ASP A 277 -12.99 18.88 -20.52
N THR A 278 -12.71 19.80 -19.59
CA THR A 278 -13.48 21.05 -19.40
C THR A 278 -13.39 21.97 -20.62
N HIS A 279 -12.23 22.01 -21.28
CA HIS A 279 -11.99 22.88 -22.42
C HIS A 279 -12.02 22.14 -23.76
N SER A 280 -12.31 20.83 -23.76
CA SER A 280 -12.32 19.98 -24.96
C SER A 280 -11.05 20.12 -25.80
N ILE A 281 -9.89 20.21 -25.14
CA ILE A 281 -8.60 20.45 -25.78
C ILE A 281 -8.15 19.18 -26.50
N ASN A 282 -7.83 19.30 -27.79
CA ASN A 282 -7.19 18.20 -28.50
C ASN A 282 -5.74 18.07 -28.00
N VAL A 283 -5.35 16.86 -27.60
CA VAL A 283 -4.02 16.59 -27.04
C VAL A 283 -2.86 16.90 -27.99
N ASN A 284 -3.13 16.96 -29.29
CA ASN A 284 -2.17 17.38 -30.31
C ASN A 284 -1.91 18.90 -30.32
N GLU A 285 -2.84 19.70 -29.80
CA GLU A 285 -2.71 21.17 -29.70
C GLU A 285 -1.91 21.60 -28.46
N VAL A 286 -1.67 20.68 -27.53
CA VAL A 286 -0.86 20.94 -26.33
C VAL A 286 0.60 21.13 -26.74
N VAL A 287 1.15 22.30 -26.41
CA VAL A 287 2.53 22.69 -26.68
C VAL A 287 3.42 22.38 -25.47
N GLN A 288 2.96 22.70 -24.27
CA GLN A 288 3.69 22.47 -23.02
C GLN A 288 2.72 22.23 -21.87
N VAL A 289 3.14 21.41 -20.91
CA VAL A 289 2.46 21.22 -19.62
C VAL A 289 3.45 21.53 -18.51
N GLU A 290 3.14 22.46 -17.63
CA GLU A 290 3.94 22.76 -16.43
C GLU A 290 3.22 22.22 -15.20
N VAL A 291 3.95 21.50 -14.35
CA VAL A 291 3.46 20.94 -13.09
C VAL A 291 4.23 21.57 -11.94
N THR A 292 3.55 22.39 -11.15
CA THR A 292 4.10 23.03 -9.95
C THR A 292 3.74 22.21 -8.72
N MET A 293 4.72 21.78 -7.92
CA MET A 293 4.53 20.85 -6.80
C MET A 293 5.53 21.10 -5.67
N HIS A 294 5.43 20.36 -4.57
CA HIS A 294 6.41 20.39 -3.48
C HIS A 294 7.71 19.64 -3.84
N GLU A 295 8.82 19.95 -3.17
CA GLU A 295 10.17 19.50 -3.53
C GLU A 295 10.32 17.97 -3.50
N MET A 296 9.69 17.30 -2.52
CA MET A 296 9.76 15.84 -2.41
C MET A 296 9.06 15.14 -3.59
N ALA A 297 7.90 15.63 -4.03
CA ALA A 297 7.23 15.11 -5.23
C ALA A 297 8.10 15.33 -6.48
N TYR A 298 8.69 16.52 -6.63
CA TYR A 298 9.57 16.84 -7.75
C TYR A 298 10.78 15.88 -7.80
N LYS A 299 11.50 15.71 -6.68
CA LYS A 299 12.64 14.79 -6.61
C LYS A 299 12.24 13.35 -6.91
N ALA A 300 11.10 12.89 -6.41
CA ALA A 300 10.65 11.52 -6.60
C ALA A 300 10.18 11.22 -8.04
N THR A 301 9.60 12.20 -8.73
CA THR A 301 8.84 11.97 -9.96
C THR A 301 9.34 12.69 -11.21
N MET A 302 10.23 13.68 -11.05
CA MET A 302 10.89 14.40 -12.14
C MET A 302 12.39 14.09 -12.23
N GLN A 303 12.99 13.45 -11.21
CA GLN A 303 14.41 13.14 -11.16
C GLN A 303 14.71 11.64 -10.93
N PRO A 304 15.81 11.10 -11.51
CA PRO A 304 16.67 11.74 -12.50
C PRO A 304 15.96 11.85 -13.87
N GLU A 305 16.12 12.99 -14.54
CA GLU A 305 15.34 13.38 -15.72
C GLU A 305 15.23 12.27 -16.76
N LYS A 306 16.37 11.72 -17.23
CA LYS A 306 16.38 10.69 -18.26
C LYS A 306 15.42 9.52 -17.97
N ARG A 307 15.38 9.02 -16.73
CA ARG A 307 14.51 7.89 -16.36
C ARG A 307 13.05 8.26 -16.21
N LYS A 308 12.73 9.54 -15.99
CA LYS A 308 11.35 10.00 -15.89
C LYS A 308 10.75 10.27 -17.26
N TYR A 309 11.52 10.83 -18.19
CA TYR A 309 11.02 11.11 -19.54
C TYR A 309 11.14 9.91 -20.48
N GLU A 310 12.09 9.01 -20.23
CA GLU A 310 12.30 7.77 -20.99
C GLU A 310 12.39 6.58 -20.04
N PRO A 311 11.29 6.21 -19.36
CA PRO A 311 11.30 5.10 -18.41
C PRO A 311 11.67 3.80 -19.13
N ALA A 312 12.63 3.08 -18.54
CA ALA A 312 13.13 1.80 -19.07
C ALA A 312 12.48 0.59 -18.39
N THR A 313 11.75 0.82 -17.29
CA THR A 313 11.09 -0.22 -16.50
C THR A 313 9.71 0.27 -16.06
N ALA A 314 8.83 -0.67 -15.73
CA ALA A 314 7.52 -0.35 -15.15
C ALA A 314 7.64 0.56 -13.92
N VAL A 315 8.57 0.26 -13.01
CA VAL A 315 8.81 1.06 -11.80
C VAL A 315 9.24 2.49 -12.15
N ASP A 316 10.03 2.69 -13.20
CA ASP A 316 10.40 4.03 -13.65
C ASP A 316 9.19 4.84 -14.12
N GLY A 317 8.32 4.21 -14.93
CA GLY A 317 7.08 4.82 -15.42
C GLY A 317 6.12 5.15 -14.28
N GLN A 318 5.94 4.23 -13.32
CA GLN A 318 5.05 4.40 -12.17
C GLN A 318 5.48 5.57 -11.27
N PHE A 319 6.76 5.92 -11.27
CA PHE A 319 7.29 7.06 -10.53
C PHE A 319 7.63 8.22 -11.48
N SER A 320 6.90 8.42 -12.58
CA SER A 320 7.17 9.51 -13.53
C SER A 320 5.91 10.32 -13.83
N ILE A 321 5.92 11.61 -13.46
CA ILE A 321 4.88 12.55 -13.88
C ILE A 321 4.86 12.72 -15.41
N PRO A 322 6.00 12.96 -16.11
CA PRO A 322 5.99 13.13 -17.56
C PRO A 322 5.33 11.97 -18.30
N TYR A 323 5.66 10.74 -17.89
CA TYR A 323 5.10 9.53 -18.47
C TYR A 323 3.61 9.37 -18.15
N CYS A 324 3.22 9.50 -16.87
CA CYS A 324 1.82 9.32 -16.48
C CYS A 324 0.90 10.36 -17.13
N LEU A 325 1.35 11.60 -17.28
CA LEU A 325 0.58 12.63 -17.99
C LEU A 325 0.46 12.34 -19.49
N ALA A 326 1.51 11.79 -20.12
CA ALA A 326 1.44 11.35 -21.51
C ALA A 326 0.43 10.22 -21.72
N ILE A 327 0.46 9.23 -20.83
CA ILE A 327 -0.50 8.12 -20.85
C ILE A 327 -1.92 8.64 -20.64
N MET A 328 -2.15 9.51 -19.64
CA MET A 328 -3.47 10.13 -19.42
C MET A 328 -3.96 10.92 -20.65
N ALA A 329 -3.10 11.74 -21.26
CA ALA A 329 -3.50 12.50 -22.44
C ALA A 329 -3.86 11.62 -23.63
N LEU A 330 -3.00 10.64 -23.95
CA LEU A 330 -3.16 9.84 -25.18
C LEU A 330 -4.23 8.75 -25.05
N TYR A 331 -4.45 8.22 -23.83
CA TYR A 331 -5.31 7.05 -23.62
C TYR A 331 -6.47 7.27 -22.63
N GLY A 332 -6.50 8.40 -21.91
CA GLY A 332 -7.59 8.73 -20.99
C GLY A 332 -7.61 7.93 -19.67
N ASP A 333 -6.65 7.04 -19.44
CA ASP A 333 -6.51 6.23 -18.22
C ASP A 333 -5.04 6.00 -17.89
N VAL A 334 -4.71 5.74 -16.62
CA VAL A 334 -3.37 5.38 -16.13
C VAL A 334 -3.49 4.10 -15.30
N GLY A 335 -4.03 3.07 -15.94
CA GLY A 335 -4.15 1.71 -15.41
C GLY A 335 -2.85 0.91 -15.46
N PRO A 336 -2.82 -0.28 -14.83
CA PRO A 336 -1.61 -1.12 -14.74
C PRO A 336 -1.12 -1.65 -16.10
N ASP A 337 -2.02 -1.79 -17.07
CA ASP A 337 -1.71 -2.32 -18.39
C ASP A 337 -0.89 -1.33 -19.25
N TYR A 338 -0.79 -0.06 -18.84
CA TYR A 338 0.02 0.95 -19.51
C TYR A 338 1.49 0.94 -19.07
N PHE A 339 1.92 0.07 -18.16
CA PHE A 339 3.32 0.01 -17.71
C PHE A 339 4.11 -1.15 -18.33
N THR A 340 3.70 -1.61 -19.51
CA THR A 340 4.38 -2.64 -20.32
C THR A 340 5.38 -2.01 -21.30
N ASP A 341 6.28 -2.84 -21.83
CA ASP A 341 7.29 -2.43 -22.81
C ASP A 341 6.67 -1.72 -24.03
N ASP A 342 5.51 -2.18 -24.50
CA ASP A 342 4.80 -1.58 -25.64
C ASP A 342 4.48 -0.10 -25.43
N TYR A 343 4.10 0.30 -24.20
CA TYR A 343 3.80 1.69 -23.86
C TYR A 343 5.03 2.46 -23.37
N LEU A 344 5.93 1.81 -22.63
CA LEU A 344 7.18 2.42 -22.14
C LEU A 344 8.11 2.83 -23.29
N PHE A 345 8.15 2.04 -24.37
CA PHE A 345 8.97 2.28 -25.55
C PHE A 345 8.20 2.97 -26.69
N ASN A 346 6.91 3.27 -26.50
CA ASN A 346 6.10 3.97 -27.50
C ASN A 346 6.65 5.37 -27.78
N SER A 347 6.97 5.63 -29.05
CA SER A 347 7.56 6.91 -29.48
C SER A 347 6.61 8.12 -29.32
N GLU A 348 5.31 7.91 -29.46
CA GLU A 348 4.28 8.95 -29.28
C GLU A 348 4.18 9.35 -27.81
N VAL A 349 4.12 8.36 -26.91
CA VAL A 349 4.12 8.58 -25.45
C VAL A 349 5.36 9.35 -25.02
N ARG A 350 6.55 8.92 -25.46
CA ARG A 350 7.82 9.61 -25.15
C ARG A 350 7.87 11.02 -25.72
N THR A 351 7.33 11.23 -26.91
CA THR A 351 7.28 12.56 -27.53
C THR A 351 6.35 13.48 -26.76
N TRP A 352 5.19 12.99 -26.34
CA TRP A 352 4.26 13.77 -25.53
C TRP A 352 4.84 14.07 -24.14
N ALA A 353 5.48 13.10 -23.49
CA ALA A 353 6.11 13.27 -22.18
C ALA A 353 7.14 14.43 -22.15
N LYS A 354 7.85 14.68 -23.26
CA LYS A 354 8.81 15.79 -23.38
C LYS A 354 8.18 17.19 -23.28
N LYS A 355 6.86 17.30 -23.48
CA LYS A 355 6.09 18.55 -23.29
C LYS A 355 5.93 18.91 -21.82
N VAL A 356 6.13 17.96 -20.90
CA VAL A 356 5.94 18.15 -19.47
C VAL A 356 7.18 18.81 -18.85
N LYS A 357 6.98 19.79 -17.97
CA LYS A 357 8.00 20.44 -17.15
C LYS A 357 7.54 20.48 -15.70
N GLY A 358 8.47 20.34 -14.77
CA GLY A 358 8.19 20.40 -13.33
C GLY A 358 8.78 21.65 -12.72
N ALA A 359 8.11 22.22 -11.73
CA ALA A 359 8.58 23.33 -10.92
C ALA A 359 8.31 23.07 -9.43
N VAL A 360 9.18 23.58 -8.56
CA VAL A 360 9.01 23.51 -7.10
C VAL A 360 8.34 24.79 -6.61
N SER A 361 7.42 24.67 -5.65
CA SER A 361 6.73 25.80 -5.01
C SER A 361 6.89 25.76 -3.50
N ASP A 362 7.30 26.89 -2.92
CA ASP A 362 7.36 27.09 -1.47
C ASP A 362 5.97 27.03 -0.82
N VAL A 363 4.93 27.47 -1.53
CA VAL A 363 3.54 27.37 -1.04
C VAL A 363 3.16 25.89 -0.85
N TYR A 364 3.48 25.02 -1.81
CA TYR A 364 3.16 23.59 -1.70
C TYR A 364 4.09 22.85 -0.75
N ASN A 365 5.32 23.32 -0.55
CA ASN A 365 6.20 22.82 0.52
C ASN A 365 5.58 23.03 1.91
N VAL A 366 4.94 24.17 2.15
CA VAL A 366 4.28 24.46 3.44
C VAL A 366 3.05 23.58 3.66
N LEU A 367 2.29 23.25 2.61
CA LEU A 367 1.10 22.41 2.72
C LEU A 367 1.42 20.93 2.93
N PHE A 368 2.56 20.44 2.45
CA PHE A 368 2.98 19.05 2.60
C PHE A 368 3.51 18.76 4.03
N PRO A 369 3.15 17.63 4.69
CA PRO A 369 2.41 16.49 4.18
C PRO A 369 0.89 16.58 4.37
N ALA A 370 0.36 17.61 5.01
CA ALA A 370 -1.08 17.71 5.27
C ALA A 370 -1.90 17.70 3.97
N GLN A 371 -1.39 18.29 2.89
CA GLN A 371 -1.99 18.21 1.56
C GLN A 371 -0.89 17.96 0.51
N ASN A 372 -1.14 17.03 -0.41
CA ASN A 372 -0.25 16.77 -1.54
C ASN A 372 -0.63 17.67 -2.74
N ALA A 373 -0.62 18.97 -2.51
CA ALA A 373 -1.12 19.97 -3.45
C ALA A 373 -0.21 20.14 -4.67
N CYS A 374 -0.82 20.43 -5.81
CA CYS A 374 -0.11 20.80 -7.04
C CYS A 374 -0.98 21.66 -7.95
N GLN A 375 -0.35 22.35 -8.90
CA GLN A 375 -1.03 23.03 -10.01
C GLN A 375 -0.48 22.53 -11.34
N VAL A 376 -1.39 22.29 -12.29
CA VAL A 376 -1.04 22.03 -13.68
C VAL A 376 -1.44 23.21 -14.54
N THR A 377 -0.50 23.64 -15.37
CA THR A 377 -0.73 24.62 -16.44
C THR A 377 -0.58 23.92 -17.78
N VAL A 378 -1.58 24.04 -18.65
CA VAL A 378 -1.52 23.58 -20.05
C VAL A 378 -1.43 24.78 -20.98
N GLN A 379 -0.40 24.82 -21.81
CA GLN A 379 -0.23 25.80 -22.87
C GLN A 379 -0.59 25.15 -24.21
N THR A 380 -1.49 25.80 -24.95
CA THR A 380 -1.80 25.52 -26.36
C THR A 380 -1.22 26.63 -27.24
N LEU A 381 -1.41 26.56 -28.56
CA LEU A 381 -1.01 27.63 -29.47
C LEU A 381 -1.77 28.95 -29.25
N THR A 382 -2.99 28.87 -28.71
CA THR A 382 -3.92 30.01 -28.64
C THR A 382 -4.25 30.45 -27.22
N ALA A 383 -4.07 29.57 -26.23
CA ALA A 383 -4.52 29.80 -24.86
C ALA A 383 -3.67 29.07 -23.80
N ARG A 384 -3.78 29.55 -22.56
CA ARG A 384 -3.17 28.96 -21.37
C ARG A 384 -4.27 28.65 -20.35
N TYR A 385 -4.28 27.42 -19.85
CA TYR A 385 -5.27 26.92 -18.89
C TYR A 385 -4.56 26.45 -17.62
N GLN A 386 -5.21 26.59 -16.46
CA GLN A 386 -4.63 26.21 -15.17
C GLN A 386 -5.68 25.54 -14.30
N HIS A 387 -5.25 24.55 -13.52
CA HIS A 387 -6.07 23.90 -12.51
C HIS A 387 -5.22 23.48 -11.32
N GLU A 388 -5.69 23.81 -10.12
CA GLU A 388 -5.04 23.45 -8.85
C GLU A 388 -5.80 22.30 -8.20
N VAL A 389 -5.05 21.31 -7.70
CA VAL A 389 -5.56 20.18 -6.94
C VAL A 389 -4.91 20.22 -5.57
N LEU A 390 -5.73 20.40 -4.53
CA LEU A 390 -5.26 20.37 -3.14
C LEU A 390 -5.22 18.94 -2.58
N ASN A 391 -6.29 18.17 -2.84
CA ASN A 391 -6.45 16.78 -2.42
C ASN A 391 -6.93 15.97 -3.62
N ALA A 392 -6.10 15.05 -4.11
CA ALA A 392 -6.42 14.30 -5.31
C ALA A 392 -7.41 13.18 -5.00
N LYS A 393 -8.20 12.74 -6.00
CA LYS A 393 -9.16 11.65 -5.86
C LYS A 393 -8.50 10.42 -5.23
N GLY A 394 -9.20 9.85 -4.26
CA GLY A 394 -8.73 8.75 -3.42
C GLY A 394 -8.17 9.15 -2.06
N ASP A 395 -7.82 10.42 -1.84
CA ASP A 395 -7.43 10.92 -0.52
C ASP A 395 -8.60 10.90 0.48
N PRO A 396 -8.34 10.88 1.80
CA PRO A 396 -9.40 10.96 2.81
C PRO A 396 -10.34 12.17 2.62
N GLU A 397 -9.80 13.29 2.14
CA GLU A 397 -10.55 14.52 1.87
C GLU A 397 -11.32 14.50 0.53
N ASN A 398 -10.99 13.57 -0.37
CA ASN A 398 -11.66 13.36 -1.65
C ASN A 398 -11.74 11.85 -1.97
N PRO A 399 -12.49 11.06 -1.18
CA PRO A 399 -12.37 9.61 -1.18
C PRO A 399 -12.95 8.98 -2.44
N LEU A 400 -12.48 7.79 -2.78
CA LEU A 400 -13.22 6.89 -3.67
C LEU A 400 -14.55 6.50 -3.00
N SER A 401 -15.64 6.43 -3.77
CA SER A 401 -16.88 5.84 -3.28
C SER A 401 -16.74 4.32 -3.17
N ASN A 402 -17.66 3.66 -2.46
CA ASN A 402 -17.70 2.19 -2.43
C ASN A 402 -17.91 1.61 -3.84
N HIS A 403 -18.71 2.29 -4.66
CA HIS A 403 -18.88 1.91 -6.06
C HIS A 403 -17.56 2.01 -6.85
N ASP A 404 -16.78 3.09 -6.67
CA ASP A 404 -15.48 3.23 -7.34
C ASP A 404 -14.51 2.10 -6.95
N LEU A 405 -14.51 1.67 -5.68
CA LEU A 405 -13.69 0.56 -5.20
C LEU A 405 -14.14 -0.80 -5.76
N GLU A 406 -15.45 -1.03 -5.84
CA GLU A 406 -16.00 -2.24 -6.48
C GLU A 406 -15.66 -2.31 -7.97
N GLU A 407 -15.81 -1.19 -8.69
CA GLU A 407 -15.43 -1.13 -10.11
C GLU A 407 -13.92 -1.25 -10.30
N LYS A 408 -13.11 -0.67 -9.41
CA LYS A 408 -11.66 -0.90 -9.38
C LYS A 408 -11.35 -2.39 -9.20
N PHE A 409 -11.99 -3.07 -8.24
CA PHE A 409 -11.80 -4.49 -7.98
C PHE A 409 -12.17 -5.34 -9.21
N LYS A 410 -13.35 -5.11 -9.80
CA LYS A 410 -13.79 -5.80 -11.02
C LYS A 410 -12.83 -5.57 -12.18
N ARG A 411 -12.36 -4.34 -12.38
CA ARG A 411 -11.39 -3.99 -13.44
C ARG A 411 -10.06 -4.73 -13.26
N LEU A 412 -9.55 -4.80 -12.02
CA LEU A 412 -8.28 -5.46 -11.72
C LEU A 412 -8.34 -6.98 -11.88
N THR A 413 -9.49 -7.58 -11.57
CA THR A 413 -9.68 -9.03 -11.60
C THR A 413 -10.30 -9.53 -12.90
N ARG A 414 -10.65 -8.64 -13.84
CA ARG A 414 -11.23 -8.99 -15.14
C ARG A 414 -10.29 -9.91 -15.93
N GLY A 415 -10.84 -11.02 -16.42
CA GLY A 415 -10.08 -12.03 -17.16
C GLY A 415 -9.18 -12.91 -16.29
N ILE A 416 -9.22 -12.72 -14.96
CA ILE A 416 -8.57 -13.59 -13.96
C ILE A 416 -9.65 -14.33 -13.16
N LEU A 417 -10.70 -13.61 -12.76
CA LEU A 417 -11.87 -14.16 -12.09
C LEU A 417 -13.09 -14.09 -12.99
N GLU A 418 -13.97 -15.07 -12.86
CA GLU A 418 -15.30 -15.03 -13.44
C GLU A 418 -16.15 -13.96 -12.76
N SER A 419 -17.16 -13.43 -13.47
CA SER A 419 -18.03 -12.38 -12.92
C SER A 419 -18.79 -12.80 -11.66
N GLU A 420 -19.06 -14.10 -11.52
CA GLU A 420 -19.68 -14.66 -10.32
C GLU A 420 -18.72 -14.64 -9.13
N ASP A 421 -17.47 -15.09 -9.31
CA ASP A 421 -16.44 -15.03 -8.26
C ASP A 421 -16.17 -13.58 -7.82
N GLN A 422 -16.17 -12.64 -8.76
CA GLN A 422 -16.04 -11.21 -8.46
C GLN A 422 -17.17 -10.72 -7.54
N ARG A 423 -18.43 -11.06 -7.86
CA ARG A 423 -19.59 -10.69 -7.03
C ARG A 423 -19.51 -11.32 -5.64
N GLN A 424 -19.21 -12.61 -5.58
CA GLN A 424 -19.14 -13.35 -4.32
C GLN A 424 -18.08 -12.77 -3.37
N LEU A 425 -16.90 -12.40 -3.88
CA LEU A 425 -15.86 -11.74 -3.07
C LEU A 425 -16.29 -10.37 -2.56
N ILE A 426 -16.92 -9.56 -3.42
CA ILE A 426 -17.45 -8.25 -3.01
C ILE A 426 -18.48 -8.43 -1.88
N ASP A 427 -19.43 -9.36 -2.05
CA ASP A 427 -20.47 -9.62 -1.05
C ASP A 427 -19.91 -10.22 0.24
N THR A 428 -18.89 -11.08 0.14
CA THR A 428 -18.15 -11.64 1.28
C THR A 428 -17.51 -10.51 2.09
N VAL A 429 -16.78 -9.60 1.44
CA VAL A 429 -16.14 -8.47 2.14
C VAL A 429 -17.18 -7.53 2.78
N LYS A 430 -18.31 -7.27 2.10
CA LYS A 430 -19.40 -6.44 2.63
C LYS A 430 -20.01 -6.98 3.90
N ARG A 431 -20.04 -8.30 4.09
CA ARG A 431 -20.72 -8.97 5.20
C ARG A 431 -19.78 -9.70 6.16
N ILE A 432 -18.48 -9.46 6.04
CA ILE A 432 -17.45 -10.27 6.69
C ILE A 432 -17.64 -10.39 8.20
N GLU A 433 -18.12 -9.36 8.90
CA GLU A 433 -18.38 -9.35 10.35
C GLU A 433 -19.56 -10.25 10.80
N GLU A 434 -20.36 -10.71 9.84
CA GLU A 434 -21.47 -11.64 10.04
C GLU A 434 -21.04 -13.09 9.77
N MET A 435 -19.81 -13.30 9.29
CA MET A 435 -19.34 -14.57 8.76
C MET A 435 -18.46 -15.33 9.73
N ASP A 436 -18.63 -16.65 9.67
CA ASP A 436 -17.96 -17.67 10.48
C ASP A 436 -17.32 -18.76 9.61
N ASP A 437 -17.43 -18.61 8.28
CA ASP A 437 -16.96 -19.55 7.27
C ASP A 437 -16.32 -18.76 6.13
N PHE A 438 -15.02 -18.96 5.94
CA PHE A 438 -14.22 -18.27 4.95
C PHE A 438 -13.73 -19.18 3.83
N ARG A 439 -14.26 -20.41 3.72
CA ARG A 439 -13.80 -21.40 2.73
C ARG A 439 -13.77 -20.87 1.30
N ASN A 440 -14.77 -20.10 0.88
CA ASN A 440 -14.79 -19.50 -0.46
C ASN A 440 -13.60 -18.53 -0.66
N LEU A 441 -13.33 -17.64 0.31
CA LEU A 441 -12.17 -16.76 0.27
C LEU A 441 -10.86 -17.57 0.19
N LEU A 442 -10.76 -18.65 0.96
CA LEU A 442 -9.58 -19.53 0.95
C LEU A 442 -9.42 -20.27 -0.38
N GLU A 443 -10.50 -20.82 -0.95
CA GLU A 443 -10.49 -21.48 -2.27
C GLU A 443 -10.04 -20.53 -3.38
N ILE A 444 -10.51 -19.29 -3.37
CA ILE A 444 -10.07 -18.28 -4.34
C ILE A 444 -8.60 -17.96 -4.13
N ILE A 445 -8.17 -17.79 -2.88
CA ILE A 445 -6.77 -17.55 -2.55
C ILE A 445 -5.89 -18.70 -3.06
N GLU A 446 -6.28 -19.95 -2.83
CA GLU A 446 -5.60 -21.15 -3.35
C GLU A 446 -5.51 -21.14 -4.88
N LYS A 447 -6.60 -20.79 -5.59
CA LYS A 447 -6.56 -20.60 -7.05
C LYS A 447 -5.51 -19.59 -7.46
N LEU A 448 -5.38 -18.46 -6.75
CA LEU A 448 -4.34 -17.45 -7.04
C LEU A 448 -2.92 -18.01 -6.93
N ILE A 449 -2.68 -18.88 -5.95
CA ILE A 449 -1.37 -19.47 -5.72
C ILE A 449 -1.07 -20.50 -6.81
N TYR A 450 -2.04 -21.28 -7.26
CA TYR A 450 -1.77 -22.46 -8.08
C TYR A 450 -2.07 -22.30 -9.57
N ASP A 451 -3.00 -21.44 -9.96
CA ASP A 451 -3.35 -21.31 -11.38
C ASP A 451 -2.16 -20.80 -12.19
N LYS A 452 -1.84 -21.56 -13.24
CA LYS A 452 -0.72 -21.32 -14.16
C LYS A 452 -1.09 -20.42 -15.34
N ASN A 453 -2.35 -20.02 -15.44
CA ASN A 453 -2.87 -19.25 -16.58
C ASN A 453 -2.81 -17.76 -16.32
#